data_AF-C5ZW61-F1
#
_entry.id   AF-C5ZW61-F1
#
_cell.length_a   1.000
_cell.length_b   1.000
_cell.length_c   1.000
_cell.angle_alpha   90.00
_cell.angle_beta   90.00
_cell.angle_gamma   90.00
#
_symmetry.space_group_name_H-M   'P 1'
#
loop_
_entity.id
_entity.type
_entity.pdbx_description
1 polymer ?
#
loop_
_entity_poly.entity_id
_entity_poly.type
_entity_poly.pdbx_seq_one_letter_code
_entity_poly.pdbx_strand_id
1 'polypeptide(L)'
;MPILCNVSIFPLTSYEDLVKPRQQLAKAYLPNGAIYICKISNFLHSRCLFEEKISLFEMSSDESIDIDANDDIRKAERILKEFKMDNKIIKIDNEEIVDIPSE
;
A
#
# COMPACT_ATOMS: atom_id res chain seq x y z
N MET A 1 -6.85 15.28 2.78
CA MET A 1 -6.32 14.77 4.06
C MET A 1 -5.66 15.96 4.77
N PRO A 2 -5.97 16.24 6.04
CA PRO A 2 -5.35 17.36 6.73
C PRO A 2 -4.00 16.98 7.37
N ILE A 3 -3.12 17.96 7.56
CA ILE A 3 -1.85 17.81 8.29
C ILE A 3 -2.06 18.30 9.72
N LEU A 4 -1.60 17.51 10.70
CA LEU A 4 -1.55 17.93 12.10
C LEU A 4 -0.21 18.62 12.37
N CYS A 5 -0.25 19.89 12.76
CA CYS A 5 0.93 20.62 13.20
C CYS A 5 0.59 21.35 14.51
N ASN A 6 1.27 20.98 15.60
CA ASN A 6 1.16 21.63 16.91
C ASN A 6 -0.29 21.88 17.35
N VAL A 7 -1.13 20.83 17.38
CA VAL A 7 -2.55 20.84 17.81
C VAL A 7 -3.52 21.54 16.84
N SER A 8 -3.02 22.12 15.75
CA SER A 8 -3.85 22.74 14.70
C SER A 8 -3.92 21.85 13.45
N ILE A 9 -5.09 21.83 12.81
CA ILE A 9 -5.37 21.01 11.63
C ILE A 9 -5.45 21.93 10.41
N PHE A 10 -4.63 21.65 9.39
CA PHE A 10 -4.61 22.43 8.16
C PHE A 10 -4.91 21.54 6.94
N PRO A 11 -5.62 22.02 5.92
CA PRO A 11 -5.76 21.28 4.67
C PRO A 11 -4.39 21.13 4.00
N LEU A 12 -4.13 19.94 3.43
CA LEU A 12 -2.92 19.69 2.64
C LEU A 12 -2.90 20.49 1.32
N THR A 13 -4.08 20.76 0.76
CA THR A 13 -4.26 21.53 -0.48
C THR A 13 -4.86 22.89 -0.17
N SER A 14 -6.17 23.07 -0.33
CA SER A 14 -6.88 24.31 -0.04
C SER A 14 -8.09 24.07 0.85
N TYR A 15 -8.63 25.15 1.42
CA TYR A 15 -9.84 25.06 2.25
C TYR A 15 -11.10 24.75 1.44
N GLU A 16 -11.18 25.15 0.16
CA GLU A 16 -12.33 24.82 -0.69
C GLU A 16 -12.44 23.31 -0.97
N ASP A 17 -11.32 22.59 -0.97
CA ASP A 17 -11.31 21.15 -1.18
C ASP A 17 -11.97 20.38 -0.02
N LEU A 18 -12.12 20.99 1.16
CA LEU A 18 -12.75 20.37 2.32
C LEU A 18 -14.25 20.11 2.14
N VAL A 19 -14.90 20.85 1.24
CA VAL A 19 -16.35 20.72 0.97
C VAL A 19 -16.65 20.03 -0.36
N LYS A 20 -15.64 19.67 -1.16
CA LYS A 20 -15.83 19.02 -2.46
C LYS A 20 -16.04 17.51 -2.31
N PRO A 21 -16.83 16.88 -3.20
CA PRO A 21 -16.91 15.42 -3.28
C PRO A 21 -15.54 14.79 -3.57
N ARG A 22 -15.23 13.66 -2.92
CA ARG A 22 -13.90 12.99 -3.05
C ARG A 22 -13.50 12.67 -4.49
N GLN A 23 -14.47 12.34 -5.35
CA GLN A 23 -14.21 11.98 -6.75
C GLN A 23 -13.76 13.17 -7.61
N GLN A 24 -14.03 14.40 -7.18
CA GLN A 24 -13.59 15.63 -7.84
C GLN A 24 -12.24 16.14 -7.33
N LEU A 25 -11.73 15.54 -6.25
CA LEU A 25 -10.42 15.89 -5.70
C LEU A 25 -9.32 15.18 -6.50
N ALA A 26 -8.14 15.80 -6.52
CA ALA A 26 -6.96 15.14 -7.05
C ALA A 26 -6.69 13.84 -6.27
N LYS A 27 -6.26 12.80 -6.98
CA LYS A 27 -5.85 11.55 -6.34
C LYS A 27 -4.65 11.83 -5.42
N ALA A 28 -4.75 11.33 -4.20
CA ALA A 28 -3.67 11.38 -3.23
C ALA A 28 -3.14 9.96 -3.00
N TYR A 29 -1.82 9.82 -2.99
CA TYR A 29 -1.12 8.58 -2.72
C TYR A 29 -0.22 8.77 -1.50
N LEU A 30 -0.11 7.71 -0.70
CA LEU A 30 0.79 7.66 0.44
C LEU A 30 1.77 6.50 0.25
N PRO A 31 3.07 6.68 0.49
CA PRO A 31 4.02 5.56 0.53
C PRO A 31 3.59 4.57 1.63
N ASN A 32 3.45 3.30 1.27
CA ASN A 32 3.02 2.23 2.17
C ASN A 32 4.19 1.52 2.89
N GLY A 33 5.43 1.96 2.69
CA GLY A 33 6.60 1.33 3.31
C GLY A 33 7.13 0.08 2.60
N ALA A 34 6.40 -0.47 1.62
CA ALA A 34 6.73 -1.79 1.05
C ALA A 34 7.97 -1.78 0.15
N ILE A 35 8.07 -0.82 -0.77
CA ILE A 35 9.13 -0.80 -1.79
C ILE A 35 9.64 0.63 -2.00
N TYR A 36 10.97 0.79 -1.91
CA TYR A 36 11.68 2.00 -2.31
C TYR A 36 12.80 1.64 -3.27
N ILE A 37 12.75 2.18 -4.49
CA ILE A 37 13.76 1.97 -5.53
C ILE A 37 14.41 3.32 -5.84
N CYS A 38 15.71 3.44 -5.59
CA CYS A 38 16.48 4.64 -5.91
C CYS A 38 17.89 4.27 -6.39
N LYS A 39 18.57 5.21 -7.04
CA LYS A 39 19.98 5.05 -7.40
C LYS A 39 20.85 5.21 -6.16
N ILE A 40 21.76 4.26 -5.93
CA ILE A 40 22.69 4.30 -4.79
C ILE A 40 23.49 5.62 -4.76
N SER A 41 23.96 6.09 -5.93
CA SER A 41 24.68 7.35 -6.04
C SER A 41 23.89 8.55 -5.51
N ASN A 42 22.60 8.59 -5.81
CA ASN A 42 21.73 9.69 -5.44
C ASN A 42 21.45 9.65 -3.94
N PHE A 43 21.14 8.46 -3.40
CA PHE A 43 20.95 8.28 -1.97
C PHE A 43 22.20 8.65 -1.15
N LEU A 44 23.40 8.26 -1.61
CA LEU A 44 24.64 8.60 -0.92
C LEU A 44 24.92 10.12 -0.92
N HIS A 45 24.47 10.83 -1.95
CA HIS A 45 24.61 12.28 -2.06
C HIS A 45 23.56 13.04 -1.23
N SER A 46 22.27 12.73 -1.39
CA SER A 46 21.16 13.47 -0.76
C SER A 46 20.84 12.99 0.65
N ARG A 47 21.23 11.76 1.02
CA ARG A 47 20.78 11.05 2.22
C ARG A 47 19.25 10.95 2.32
N CYS A 48 18.56 10.98 1.19
CA CYS A 48 17.12 10.94 1.08
C CYS A 48 16.69 9.90 0.03
N LEU A 49 15.66 9.11 0.34
CA LEU A 49 15.06 8.16 -0.62
C LEU A 49 14.14 8.86 -1.62
N PHE A 50 13.66 10.06 -1.30
CA PHE A 50 12.78 10.84 -2.14
C PHE A 50 13.58 11.86 -2.93
N GLU A 51 13.45 11.79 -4.26
CA GLU A 51 14.01 12.73 -5.22
C GLU A 51 12.89 13.58 -5.84
N GLU A 52 13.22 14.73 -6.43
CA GLU A 52 12.24 15.59 -7.13
C GLU A 52 11.45 14.84 -8.21
N LYS A 53 12.12 13.90 -8.91
CA LYS A 53 11.49 13.02 -9.88
C LYS A 53 11.22 11.66 -9.25
N ILE A 54 10.00 11.47 -8.79
CA ILE A 54 9.51 10.20 -8.26
C ILE A 54 8.49 9.56 -9.21
N SER A 55 8.51 8.24 -9.28
CA SER A 55 7.46 7.44 -9.92
C SER A 55 6.84 6.54 -8.86
N LEU A 56 5.54 6.32 -8.97
CA LEU A 56 4.75 5.55 -8.01
C LEU A 56 4.36 4.21 -8.62
N PHE A 57 4.45 3.15 -7.82
CA PHE A 57 3.83 1.87 -8.10
C PHE A 57 2.62 1.72 -7.18
N GLU A 58 1.41 1.78 -7.75
CA GLU A 58 0.17 1.66 -6.99
C GLU A 58 -0.05 0.21 -6.57
N MET A 59 -0.19 -0.01 -5.28
CA MET A 59 -0.52 -1.31 -4.69
C MET A 59 -1.95 -1.26 -4.14
N SER A 60 -2.67 -2.38 -4.19
CA SER A 60 -4.00 -2.45 -3.56
C SER A 60 -3.89 -2.27 -2.04
N SER A 61 -5.01 -1.92 -1.40
CA SER A 61 -5.04 -1.77 0.07
C SER A 61 -4.72 -3.08 0.80
N ASP A 62 -5.03 -4.23 0.20
CA ASP A 62 -4.76 -5.55 0.80
C ASP A 62 -3.28 -5.94 0.66
N GLU A 63 -2.64 -5.57 -0.44
CA GLU A 63 -1.18 -5.76 -0.62
C GLU A 63 -0.34 -4.72 0.15
N SER A 64 -0.96 -3.60 0.55
CA SER A 64 -0.31 -2.50 1.26
C SER A 64 -0.43 -2.61 2.78
N ILE A 65 -0.70 -3.80 3.32
CA ILE A 65 -0.81 -4.01 4.76
C ILE A 65 0.56 -3.90 5.44
N ASP A 66 0.64 -3.06 6.47
CA ASP A 66 1.81 -2.93 7.37
C ASP A 66 1.52 -3.69 8.67
N ILE A 67 2.53 -4.33 9.25
CA ILE A 67 2.36 -5.20 10.43
C ILE A 67 2.95 -4.52 11.66
N ASP A 68 2.10 -3.77 12.36
CA ASP A 68 2.46 -3.10 13.62
C ASP A 68 1.92 -3.83 14.85
N ALA A 69 0.79 -4.53 14.70
CA ALA A 69 0.07 -5.19 15.77
C ALA A 69 -0.36 -6.63 15.41
N ASN A 70 -0.73 -7.41 16.44
CA ASN A 70 -1.19 -8.79 16.26
C ASN A 70 -2.44 -8.91 15.37
N ASP A 71 -3.30 -7.89 15.36
CA ASP A 71 -4.49 -7.89 14.50
C ASP A 71 -4.13 -7.74 13.01
N ASP A 72 -3.03 -7.06 12.69
CA ASP A 72 -2.53 -6.93 11.32
C ASP A 72 -2.06 -8.28 10.78
N ILE A 73 -1.41 -9.10 11.62
CA ILE A 73 -1.01 -10.46 11.26
C ILE A 73 -2.24 -11.29 10.89
N ARG A 74 -3.28 -11.28 11.73
CA ARG A 74 -4.53 -12.03 11.46
C ARG A 74 -5.18 -11.59 10.16
N LYS A 75 -5.17 -10.28 9.89
CA LYS A 75 -5.70 -9.72 8.66
C LYS A 75 -4.87 -10.15 7.45
N ALA A 76 -3.54 -10.10 7.53
CA ALA A 76 -2.63 -10.55 6.48
C ALA A 76 -2.81 -12.05 6.18
N GLU A 77 -2.96 -12.89 7.21
CA GLU A 77 -3.24 -14.33 7.05
C GLU A 77 -4.56 -14.59 6.32
N ARG A 78 -5.61 -13.81 6.63
CA ARG A 78 -6.90 -13.92 5.94
C ARG A 78 -6.77 -13.56 4.47
N ILE A 79 -6.15 -12.42 4.18
CA ILE A 79 -5.87 -11.96 2.81
C ILE A 79 -5.08 -13.02 2.04
N LEU A 80 -4.03 -13.59 2.65
CA LEU A 80 -3.21 -14.62 2.02
C LEU A 80 -4.00 -15.90 1.69
N LYS A 81 -4.96 -16.29 2.54
CA LYS A 81 -5.85 -17.43 2.28
C LYS A 81 -6.78 -17.14 1.10
N GLU A 82 -7.34 -15.95 1.02
CA GLU A 82 -8.18 -15.49 -0.10
C GLU A 82 -7.39 -15.55 -1.42
N PHE A 83 -6.17 -14.98 -1.46
CA PHE A 83 -5.28 -15.07 -2.62
C PHE A 83 -4.97 -16.51 -3.05
N LYS A 84 -4.72 -17.42 -2.10
CA LYS A 84 -4.46 -18.84 -2.42
C LYS A 84 -5.70 -19.51 -3.01
N MET A 85 -6.91 -19.16 -2.55
CA MET A 85 -8.15 -19.72 -3.09
C MET A 85 -8.42 -19.22 -4.51
N ASP A 86 -8.21 -17.94 -4.78
CA ASP A 86 -8.37 -17.38 -6.12
C ASP A 86 -7.40 -18.04 -7.12
N ASN A 87 -6.13 -18.20 -6.72
CA ASN A 87 -5.14 -18.91 -7.52
C ASN A 87 -5.45 -20.42 -7.66
N LYS A 88 -6.09 -21.03 -6.66
CA LYS A 88 -6.54 -22.42 -6.72
C LYS A 88 -7.70 -22.57 -7.70
N ILE A 89 -8.68 -21.67 -7.70
CA ILE A 89 -9.79 -21.66 -8.69
C ILE A 89 -9.23 -21.59 -10.11
N ILE A 90 -8.26 -20.71 -10.36
CA ILE A 90 -7.59 -20.60 -11.66
C ILE A 90 -6.88 -21.92 -12.07
N LYS A 91 -6.38 -22.71 -11.10
CA LYS A 91 -5.77 -24.03 -11.33
C LYS A 91 -6.78 -25.19 -11.40
N ILE A 92 -7.97 -25.05 -10.83
CA ILE A 92 -9.02 -26.08 -10.90
C ILE A 92 -9.58 -26.19 -12.33
N ASP A 93 -9.52 -25.10 -13.10
CA ASP A 93 -9.97 -25.08 -14.50
C ASP A 93 -8.89 -25.56 -15.51
N ASN A 94 -7.68 -25.91 -15.06
CA ASN A 94 -6.62 -26.54 -15.88
C ASN A 94 -5.82 -27.55 -15.03
N GLU A 95 -6.38 -28.74 -14.82
CA GLU A 95 -5.85 -29.97 -14.20
C GLU A 95 -4.70 -29.86 -13.14
N GLU A 96 -5.12 -30.05 -11.88
CA GLU A 96 -4.51 -30.56 -10.63
C GLU A 96 -3.01 -30.37 -10.28
N ILE A 97 -2.78 -29.84 -9.07
CA ILE A 97 -1.84 -30.42 -8.09
C ILE A 97 -2.48 -30.39 -6.69
N VAL A 98 -2.74 -31.58 -6.15
CA VAL A 98 -3.11 -31.82 -4.74
C VAL A 98 -1.84 -31.70 -3.90
N ASP A 99 -1.74 -30.66 -3.08
CA ASP A 99 -0.76 -30.62 -2.01
C ASP A 99 -1.42 -31.19 -0.75
N ILE A 100 -0.95 -32.37 -0.35
CA ILE A 100 -1.40 -33.09 0.84
C ILE A 100 -0.86 -32.30 2.06
N PRO A 101 -1.67 -31.95 3.06
CA PRO A 101 -1.14 -31.30 4.26
C PRO A 101 -0.20 -32.27 4.96
N SER A 102 1.06 -31.87 5.16
CA SER A 102 1.96 -32.56 6.09
C SER A 102 1.38 -32.50 7.49
N GLU A 103 1.31 -33.68 8.13
CA GLU A 103 0.95 -33.92 9.54
C GLU A 103 1.54 -32.89 10.52
#